data_AF-A0A7L9FEL6-F1
#
_entry.id   AF-A0A7L9FEL6-F1
#
_cell.length_a   1.000
_cell.length_b   1.000
_cell.length_c   1.000
_cell.angle_alpha   90.00
_cell.angle_beta   90.00
_cell.angle_gamma   90.00
#
_symmetry.space_group_name_H-M   'P 1'
#
loop_
_entity.id
_entity.type
_entity.pdbx_description
1 polymer ?
#
loop_
_entity_poly.entity_id
_entity_poly.type
_entity_poly.pdbx_seq_one_letter_code
_entity_poly.pdbx_strand_id
1 'polypeptide(L)'
;MSRKYLFKPRPGITVTPGTAKSVLCGASEASIDYGLGRVSVKLEGDHAVFEAETGVFRVSLELLRGLAEWDRVLFVPPSEEPYLVEVRGEHYYKLKYLGELVAPTLEIDGVHMHNIVGTTPTRDAMRKISLLKVKEGEKGLDVCTGLGYTAIEAWRRGAEVVTVEADANVLYVAEHNPFSRQLEKVEIVLGDAFQVLDEMPEEEFDFVLHDPPVFAFAPRLYSREFYLKLTRILKEGGRLFHYTGAPGKHRGIDIQRGVIKRLREAGFAVTRVERGYGVVAVKV
;
A
#
# COMPACT_ATOMS: atom_id res chain seq x y z
N MET A 1 -2.51 -10.39 19.73
CA MET A 1 -3.98 -10.25 19.69
C MET A 1 -4.31 -9.44 18.47
N SER A 2 -5.06 -10.04 17.54
CA SER A 2 -5.60 -9.36 16.37
C SER A 2 -6.78 -8.46 16.79
N ARG A 3 -7.09 -7.44 16.00
CA ARG A 3 -8.34 -6.68 16.17
C ARG A 3 -8.80 -6.08 14.84
N LYS A 4 -10.10 -5.90 14.68
CA LYS A 4 -10.64 -5.10 13.57
C LYS A 4 -10.11 -3.67 13.68
N TYR A 5 -9.59 -3.14 12.58
CA TYR A 5 -9.11 -1.77 12.48
C TYR A 5 -10.14 -0.94 11.72
N LEU A 6 -10.58 0.16 12.31
CA LEU A 6 -11.49 1.11 11.66
C LEU A 6 -10.65 2.17 10.93
N PHE A 7 -10.43 1.95 9.63
CA PHE A 7 -9.68 2.88 8.79
C PHE A 7 -10.49 4.14 8.54
N LYS A 8 -9.90 5.30 8.85
CA LYS A 8 -10.53 6.60 8.64
C LYS A 8 -9.59 7.51 7.86
N PRO A 9 -9.88 7.76 6.56
CA PRO A 9 -9.14 8.79 5.83
C PRO A 9 -9.15 10.11 6.59
N ARG A 10 -7.98 10.73 6.74
CA ARG A 10 -7.86 11.98 7.47
C ARG A 10 -8.48 13.12 6.66
N PRO A 11 -9.34 13.95 7.26
CA PRO A 11 -9.87 15.13 6.59
C PRO A 11 -8.74 16.15 6.38
N GLY A 12 -8.57 16.62 5.15
CA GLY A 12 -7.52 17.54 4.76
C GLY A 12 -7.10 17.34 3.32
N ILE A 13 -6.10 18.12 2.91
CA ILE A 13 -5.46 18.02 1.60
C ILE A 13 -4.02 17.57 1.76
N THR A 14 -3.47 16.96 0.72
CA THR A 14 -2.02 16.81 0.59
C THR A 14 -1.45 17.81 -0.41
N VAL A 15 -0.33 18.44 -0.03
CA VAL A 15 0.48 19.32 -0.86
C VAL A 15 1.75 18.56 -1.22
N THR A 16 2.08 18.51 -2.51
CA THR A 16 3.26 17.79 -3.02
C THR A 16 4.41 18.76 -3.31
N PRO A 17 5.63 18.24 -3.56
CA PRO A 17 6.72 19.04 -4.09
C PRO A 17 6.37 19.74 -5.42
N GLY A 18 5.57 19.08 -6.28
CA GLY A 18 5.06 19.67 -7.53
C GLY A 18 4.13 20.85 -7.28
N THR A 19 3.17 20.69 -6.37
CA THR A 19 2.29 21.77 -5.92
C THR A 19 3.08 22.94 -5.36
N ALA A 20 4.03 22.68 -4.46
CA ALA A 20 4.84 23.71 -3.82
C ALA A 20 5.60 24.55 -4.84
N LYS A 21 6.25 23.92 -5.83
CA LYS A 21 6.92 24.63 -6.93
C LYS A 21 5.96 25.51 -7.72
N SER A 22 4.78 24.98 -8.08
CA SER A 22 3.77 25.74 -8.82
C SER A 22 3.31 26.99 -8.05
N VAL A 23 3.03 26.85 -6.76
CA VAL A 23 2.59 27.97 -5.90
C VAL A 23 3.69 29.01 -5.75
N LEU A 24 4.94 28.58 -5.52
CA LEU A 24 6.10 29.48 -5.39
C LEU A 24 6.41 30.25 -6.68
N CYS A 25 6.02 29.71 -7.84
CA CYS A 25 6.09 30.40 -9.13
C CYS A 25 4.93 31.35 -9.40
N GLY A 26 4.01 31.56 -8.44
CA GLY A 26 2.92 32.53 -8.54
C GLY A 26 1.66 32.00 -9.23
N ALA A 27 1.44 30.68 -9.25
CA ALA A 27 0.19 30.13 -9.76
C ALA A 27 -1.01 30.61 -8.93
N SER A 28 -2.12 30.97 -9.58
CA SER A 28 -3.40 31.30 -8.93
C SER A 28 -4.30 30.08 -8.69
N GLU A 29 -3.91 28.93 -9.26
CA GLU A 29 -4.50 27.62 -9.02
C GLU A 29 -3.38 26.59 -8.81
N ALA A 30 -3.62 25.61 -7.95
CA ALA A 30 -2.64 24.58 -7.65
C ALA A 30 -3.26 23.18 -7.59
N SER A 31 -2.49 22.15 -7.95
CA SER A 31 -2.90 20.76 -7.72
C SER A 31 -2.86 20.45 -6.23
N ILE A 32 -3.81 19.66 -5.76
CA ILE A 32 -3.80 19.03 -4.44
C ILE A 32 -3.96 17.52 -4.62
N ASP A 33 -3.66 16.75 -3.59
CA ASP A 33 -3.84 15.30 -3.62
C ASP A 33 -3.14 14.65 -4.80
N TYR A 34 -1.87 15.02 -5.02
CA TYR A 34 -1.05 14.54 -6.14
C TYR A 34 -1.69 14.82 -7.50
N GLY A 35 -2.47 15.89 -7.64
CA GLY A 35 -3.16 16.23 -8.89
C GLY A 35 -4.54 15.58 -9.05
N LEU A 36 -5.04 14.86 -8.04
CA LEU A 36 -6.42 14.36 -8.05
C LEU A 36 -7.46 15.48 -7.89
N GLY A 37 -7.04 16.65 -7.40
CA GLY A 37 -7.87 17.85 -7.31
C GLY A 37 -7.11 19.11 -7.71
N ARG A 38 -7.85 20.18 -7.96
CA ARG A 38 -7.33 21.54 -8.19
C ARG A 38 -8.12 22.53 -7.36
N VAL A 39 -7.44 23.52 -6.82
CA VAL A 39 -8.02 24.55 -5.95
C VAL A 39 -7.43 25.91 -6.28
N SER A 40 -8.17 26.99 -6.00
CA SER A 40 -7.60 28.33 -6.03
C SER A 40 -6.57 28.46 -4.92
N VAL A 41 -5.51 29.22 -5.20
CA VAL A 41 -4.48 29.56 -4.21
C VAL A 41 -4.21 31.06 -4.24
N LYS A 42 -4.12 31.65 -3.06
CA LYS A 42 -3.77 33.07 -2.87
C LYS A 42 -2.56 33.18 -1.95
N LEU A 43 -1.69 34.15 -2.25
CA LEU A 43 -0.60 34.49 -1.35
C LEU A 43 -1.07 35.61 -0.41
N GLU A 44 -1.09 35.33 0.88
CA GLU A 44 -1.48 36.26 1.93
C GLU A 44 -0.32 36.39 2.93
N GLY A 45 0.44 37.49 2.80
CA GLY A 45 1.64 37.71 3.61
C GLY A 45 2.71 36.63 3.34
N ASP A 46 3.07 35.89 4.37
CA ASP A 46 4.03 34.78 4.36
C ASP A 46 3.37 33.39 4.21
N HIS A 47 2.10 33.34 3.83
CA HIS A 47 1.33 32.11 3.65
C HIS A 47 0.75 31.96 2.24
N ALA A 48 0.64 30.72 1.77
CA ALA A 48 -0.23 30.32 0.69
C ALA A 48 -1.54 29.77 1.28
N VAL A 49 -2.66 30.25 0.75
CA VAL A 49 -4.02 29.91 1.19
C VAL A 49 -4.71 29.16 0.05
N PHE A 50 -4.98 27.87 0.28
CA PHE A 50 -5.68 26.99 -0.66
C PHE A 50 -7.17 26.97 -0.29
N GLU A 51 -8.05 27.33 -1.23
CA GLU A 51 -9.50 27.33 -1.02
C GLU A 51 -10.12 26.12 -1.73
N ALA A 52 -10.43 25.07 -0.97
CA ALA A 52 -11.12 23.89 -1.48
C ALA A 52 -12.59 23.89 -1.04
N GLU A 53 -13.42 23.08 -1.70
CA GLU A 53 -14.80 22.84 -1.26
C GLU A 53 -14.88 22.32 0.18
N THR A 54 -13.84 21.58 0.61
CA THR A 54 -13.75 20.98 1.94
C THR A 54 -13.23 21.92 3.03
N GLY A 55 -12.75 23.12 2.68
CA GLY A 55 -12.22 24.08 3.63
C GLY A 55 -11.12 24.97 3.09
N VAL A 56 -10.61 25.85 3.96
CA VAL A 56 -9.49 26.74 3.67
C VAL A 56 -8.25 26.21 4.38
N PHE A 57 -7.17 26.01 3.63
CA PHE A 57 -5.94 25.41 4.12
C PHE A 57 -4.79 26.38 3.96
N ARG A 58 -4.00 26.58 5.03
CA ARG A 58 -2.91 27.58 5.05
C ARG A 58 -1.58 26.88 5.20
N VAL A 59 -0.60 27.28 4.38
CA VAL A 59 0.77 26.73 4.43
C VAL A 59 1.76 27.88 4.35
N SER A 60 2.73 27.93 5.26
CA SER A 60 3.77 28.96 5.22
C SER A 60 4.64 28.83 3.96
N LEU A 61 5.09 29.96 3.42
CA LEU A 61 5.99 30.00 2.27
C LEU A 61 7.35 29.36 2.59
N GLU A 62 7.79 29.40 3.84
CA GLU A 62 8.98 28.68 4.29
C GLU A 62 8.82 27.17 4.12
N LEU A 63 7.70 26.61 4.57
CA LEU A 63 7.42 25.18 4.46
C LEU A 63 7.28 24.75 2.99
N LEU A 64 6.66 25.58 2.14
CA LEU A 64 6.60 25.31 0.69
C LEU A 64 7.99 25.31 0.05
N ARG A 65 8.88 26.23 0.42
CA ARG A 65 10.27 26.24 -0.10
C ARG A 65 11.02 24.98 0.29
N GLY A 66 10.86 24.51 1.52
CA GLY A 66 11.41 23.21 1.94
C GLY A 66 10.82 22.05 1.13
N LEU A 67 9.50 22.00 1.04
CA LEU A 67 8.78 20.93 0.35
C LEU A 67 9.13 20.81 -1.14
N ALA A 68 9.39 21.93 -1.82
CA ALA A 68 9.82 21.94 -3.22
C ALA A 68 11.12 21.15 -3.47
N GLU A 69 11.99 21.06 -2.48
CA GLU A 69 13.30 20.39 -2.58
C GLU A 69 13.30 18.97 -1.99
N TRP A 70 12.20 18.54 -1.37
CA TRP A 70 12.09 17.23 -0.73
C TRP A 70 11.32 16.23 -1.57
N ASP A 71 11.44 14.95 -1.21
CA ASP A 71 10.62 13.85 -1.73
C ASP A 71 9.46 13.47 -0.79
N ARG A 72 9.12 14.38 0.13
CA ARG A 72 8.11 14.18 1.18
C ARG A 72 6.79 14.83 0.79
N VAL A 73 5.75 14.47 1.52
CA VAL A 73 4.38 14.96 1.29
C VAL A 73 3.91 15.67 2.54
N LEU A 74 3.33 16.85 2.35
CA LEU A 74 2.75 17.64 3.42
C LEU A 74 1.25 17.36 3.49
N PHE A 75 0.75 17.03 4.67
CA PHE A 75 -0.68 16.99 4.95
C PHE A 75 -1.12 18.28 5.61
N VAL A 76 -2.24 18.83 5.14
CA VAL A 76 -2.81 20.08 5.64
C VAL A 76 -4.23 19.80 6.12
N PRO A 77 -4.43 19.63 7.44
CA PRO A 77 -5.75 19.47 8.03
C PRO A 77 -6.53 20.81 8.05
N PRO A 78 -7.88 20.81 8.17
CA PRO A 78 -8.67 22.04 8.15
C PRO A 78 -8.43 23.02 9.30
N SER A 79 -8.03 22.54 10.48
CA SER A 79 -7.98 23.34 11.72
C SER A 79 -6.75 23.04 12.59
N GLU A 80 -5.71 22.43 12.02
CA GLU A 80 -4.46 22.12 12.72
C GLU A 80 -3.28 22.53 11.85
N GLU A 81 -2.08 22.57 12.45
CA GLU A 81 -0.86 22.93 11.73
C GLU A 81 -0.52 21.89 10.64
N PRO A 82 -0.01 22.31 9.48
CA PRO A 82 0.50 21.39 8.47
C PRO A 82 1.66 20.54 9.01
N TYR A 83 1.71 19.25 8.62
CA TYR A 83 2.81 18.36 8.97
C TYR A 83 3.18 17.40 7.84
N LEU A 84 4.44 16.96 7.83
CA LEU A 84 4.89 15.93 6.91
C LEU A 84 4.25 14.59 7.30
N VAL A 85 3.80 13.82 6.31
CA VAL A 85 3.24 12.47 6.55
C VAL A 85 4.37 11.49 6.85
N GLU A 86 4.77 11.45 8.12
CA GLU A 86 5.83 10.59 8.62
C GLU A 86 5.58 10.13 10.06
N VAL A 87 6.17 9.00 10.41
CA VAL A 87 6.19 8.50 11.79
C VAL A 87 7.64 8.29 12.19
N ARG A 88 8.02 8.82 13.35
CA ARG A 88 9.36 8.69 13.93
C ARG A 88 9.24 7.91 15.24
N GLY A 89 9.67 6.64 15.23
CA GLY A 89 9.64 5.77 16.39
C GLY A 89 10.84 4.82 16.38
N GLU A 90 10.58 3.53 16.65
CA GLU A 90 11.58 2.47 16.47
C GLU A 90 12.09 2.40 15.02
N HIS A 91 11.17 2.56 14.07
CA HIS A 91 11.45 2.73 12.65
C HIS A 91 11.01 4.11 12.17
N TYR A 92 11.57 4.54 11.03
CA TYR A 92 11.16 5.77 10.34
C TYR A 92 10.29 5.45 9.13
N TYR A 93 9.08 6.01 9.11
CA TYR A 93 8.10 5.82 8.04
C TYR A 93 7.86 7.16 7.37
N LYS A 94 7.79 7.19 6.04
CA LYS A 94 7.28 8.36 5.32
C LYS A 94 6.51 7.99 4.07
N LEU A 95 5.59 8.88 3.69
CA LEU A 95 4.99 8.88 2.36
C LEU A 95 5.92 9.58 1.38
N LYS A 96 6.47 8.83 0.43
CA LYS A 96 7.44 9.31 -0.56
C LYS A 96 6.74 9.69 -1.86
N TYR A 97 6.94 10.93 -2.29
CA TYR A 97 6.44 11.48 -3.54
C TYR A 97 7.18 10.87 -4.75
N LEU A 98 6.41 10.44 -5.76
CA LEU A 98 6.93 9.85 -7.00
C LEU A 98 6.58 10.67 -8.26
N GLY A 99 5.75 11.72 -8.11
CA GLY A 99 5.25 12.53 -9.21
C GLY A 99 3.76 12.86 -9.08
N GLU A 100 3.29 13.84 -9.84
CA GLU A 100 1.86 14.14 -9.97
C GLU A 100 1.15 12.99 -10.70
N LEU A 101 -0.09 12.69 -10.30
CA LEU A 101 -0.94 11.61 -10.78
C LEU A 101 -0.33 10.22 -10.62
N VAL A 102 0.71 10.10 -9.78
CA VAL A 102 1.36 8.85 -9.41
C VAL A 102 1.15 8.62 -7.92
N ALA A 103 0.57 7.47 -7.58
CA ALA A 103 0.44 7.08 -6.18
C ALA A 103 1.82 7.03 -5.51
N PRO A 104 1.96 7.56 -4.27
CA PRO A 104 3.22 7.53 -3.55
C PRO A 104 3.65 6.10 -3.19
N THR A 105 4.88 5.95 -2.73
CA THR A 105 5.30 4.74 -2.03
C THR A 105 5.45 5.02 -0.54
N LEU A 106 5.13 4.02 0.28
CA LEU A 106 5.64 3.95 1.64
C LEU A 106 7.15 3.67 1.60
N GLU A 107 7.90 4.42 2.40
CA GLU A 107 9.31 4.16 2.69
C GLU A 107 9.44 3.87 4.19
N ILE A 108 10.11 2.77 4.55
CA ILE A 108 10.44 2.40 5.93
C ILE A 108 11.96 2.25 6.02
N ASP A 109 12.61 3.03 6.88
CA ASP A 109 14.07 3.07 7.05
C ASP A 109 14.86 3.18 5.73
N GLY A 110 14.36 3.99 4.79
CA GLY A 110 14.99 4.18 3.48
C GLY A 110 14.68 3.09 2.44
N VAL A 111 13.91 2.06 2.81
CA VAL A 111 13.51 0.98 1.90
C VAL A 111 12.12 1.27 1.33
N HIS A 112 11.98 1.21 0.01
CA HIS A 112 10.67 1.32 -0.64
C HIS A 112 9.87 0.02 -0.47
N MET A 113 8.62 0.16 -0.03
CA MET A 113 7.73 -1.00 0.19
C MET A 113 6.98 -1.43 -1.07
N HIS A 114 6.90 -0.59 -2.10
CA HIS A 114 6.24 -0.92 -3.37
C HIS A 114 7.26 -1.12 -4.49
N ASN A 115 6.90 -1.94 -5.48
CA ASN A 115 7.65 -2.02 -6.72
C ASN A 115 7.41 -0.77 -7.57
N ILE A 116 8.47 0.01 -7.78
CA ILE A 116 8.43 1.28 -8.54
C ILE A 116 9.41 1.27 -9.72
N VAL A 117 10.08 0.15 -9.99
CA VAL A 117 11.07 0.06 -11.08
C VAL A 117 10.35 -0.24 -12.39
N GLY A 118 10.33 0.75 -13.30
CA GLY A 118 9.65 0.62 -14.60
C GLY A 118 8.12 0.52 -14.50
N THR A 119 7.54 0.85 -13.34
CA THR A 119 6.10 0.80 -13.07
C THR A 119 5.71 1.85 -12.02
N THR A 120 4.42 1.94 -11.70
CA THR A 120 3.90 2.73 -10.57
C THR A 120 3.25 1.78 -9.55
N PRO A 121 3.10 2.18 -8.27
CA PRO A 121 2.47 1.34 -7.26
C PRO A 121 1.07 0.83 -7.67
N THR A 122 0.25 1.70 -8.27
CA THR A 122 -1.08 1.34 -8.76
C THR A 122 -1.04 0.40 -9.97
N ARG A 123 -0.09 0.58 -10.90
CA ARG A 123 0.09 -0.35 -12.03
C ARG A 123 0.57 -1.72 -11.59
N ASP A 124 1.45 -1.76 -10.59
CA ASP A 124 1.93 -3.00 -9.99
C ASP A 124 0.77 -3.74 -9.29
N ALA A 125 -0.04 -3.03 -8.50
CA ALA A 125 -1.24 -3.59 -7.89
C ALA A 125 -2.21 -4.19 -8.92
N MET A 126 -2.53 -3.45 -9.99
CA MET A 126 -3.35 -3.94 -11.11
C MET A 126 -2.78 -5.21 -11.74
N ARG A 127 -1.45 -5.29 -11.92
CA ARG A 127 -0.79 -6.49 -12.45
C ARG A 127 -0.97 -7.69 -11.52
N LYS A 128 -0.76 -7.51 -10.22
CA LYS A 128 -0.92 -8.57 -9.21
C LYS A 128 -2.33 -9.15 -9.20
N ILE A 129 -3.35 -8.28 -9.15
CA ILE A 129 -4.75 -8.69 -9.15
C ILE A 129 -5.17 -9.33 -10.48
N SER A 130 -4.64 -8.86 -11.61
CA SER A 130 -4.85 -9.50 -12.92
C SER A 130 -4.22 -10.89 -13.03
N LEU A 131 -3.06 -11.13 -12.40
CA LEU A 131 -2.44 -12.46 -12.37
C LEU A 131 -3.26 -13.46 -11.55
N LEU A 132 -3.92 -13.00 -10.47
CA LEU A 132 -4.90 -13.78 -9.71
C LEU A 132 -6.19 -14.06 -10.49
N LYS A 133 -6.49 -13.24 -11.50
CA LYS A 133 -7.75 -13.26 -12.26
C LYS A 133 -8.97 -13.09 -11.33
N VAL A 134 -8.88 -12.14 -10.39
CA VAL A 134 -9.99 -11.83 -9.46
C VAL A 134 -11.25 -11.48 -10.24
N LYS A 135 -12.38 -12.00 -9.77
CA LYS A 135 -13.72 -11.80 -10.35
C LYS A 135 -14.66 -11.16 -9.33
N GLU A 136 -15.72 -10.56 -9.85
CA GLU A 136 -16.83 -10.04 -9.06
C GLU A 136 -17.47 -11.15 -8.22
N GLY A 137 -17.81 -10.84 -6.97
CA GLY A 137 -18.44 -11.76 -6.02
C GLY A 137 -17.49 -12.74 -5.33
N GLU A 138 -16.19 -12.74 -5.67
CA GLU A 138 -15.19 -13.56 -4.96
C GLU A 138 -14.81 -12.95 -3.62
N LYS A 139 -14.48 -13.81 -2.65
CA LYS A 139 -13.92 -13.39 -1.36
C LYS A 139 -12.41 -13.57 -1.34
N GLY A 140 -11.69 -12.51 -1.00
CA GLY A 140 -10.24 -12.43 -1.05
C GLY A 140 -9.59 -12.06 0.27
N LEU A 141 -8.40 -12.59 0.50
CA LEU A 141 -7.50 -12.14 1.56
C LEU A 141 -6.28 -11.43 0.95
N ASP A 142 -5.98 -10.23 1.44
CA ASP A 142 -4.74 -9.49 1.18
C ASP A 142 -3.83 -9.57 2.42
N VAL A 143 -2.61 -10.07 2.25
CA VAL A 143 -1.62 -10.21 3.33
C VAL A 143 -0.56 -9.14 3.14
N CYS A 144 -0.36 -8.33 4.18
CA CYS A 144 0.52 -7.15 4.22
C CYS A 144 -0.07 -5.95 3.46
N THR A 145 -1.18 -5.44 3.99
CA THR A 145 -1.96 -4.31 3.44
C THR A 145 -1.10 -3.18 2.85
N GLY A 146 -0.06 -2.72 3.56
CA GLY A 146 0.74 -1.58 3.11
C GLY A 146 -0.11 -0.32 2.94
N LEU A 147 -0.02 0.34 1.77
CA LEU A 147 -0.91 1.46 1.43
C LEU A 147 -2.25 0.99 0.82
N GLY A 148 -2.51 -0.31 0.74
CA GLY A 148 -3.79 -0.90 0.37
C GLY A 148 -4.08 -0.98 -1.11
N TYR A 149 -3.11 -0.70 -1.98
CA TYR A 149 -3.37 -0.58 -3.42
C TYR A 149 -3.90 -1.88 -4.05
N THR A 150 -3.42 -3.03 -3.60
CA THR A 150 -3.86 -4.34 -4.08
C THR A 150 -5.23 -4.72 -3.53
N ALA A 151 -5.48 -4.50 -2.24
CA ALA A 151 -6.78 -4.70 -1.61
C ALA A 151 -7.87 -3.82 -2.27
N ILE A 152 -7.57 -2.53 -2.49
CA ILE A 152 -8.46 -1.60 -3.19
C ILE A 152 -8.70 -2.05 -4.63
N GLU A 153 -7.68 -2.50 -5.34
CA GLU A 153 -7.82 -2.97 -6.73
C GLU A 153 -8.69 -4.24 -6.82
N ALA A 154 -8.53 -5.18 -5.90
CA ALA A 154 -9.40 -6.36 -5.82
C ALA A 154 -10.86 -5.95 -5.51
N TRP A 155 -11.06 -5.06 -4.54
CA TRP A 155 -12.37 -4.52 -4.19
C TRP A 155 -13.03 -3.78 -5.36
N ARG A 156 -12.27 -2.98 -6.14
CA ARG A 156 -12.76 -2.29 -7.35
C ARG A 156 -13.24 -3.24 -8.44
N ARG A 157 -12.80 -4.51 -8.43
CA ARG A 157 -13.28 -5.57 -9.34
C ARG A 157 -14.52 -6.29 -8.80
N GLY A 158 -15.09 -5.84 -7.69
CA GLY A 158 -16.29 -6.39 -7.09
C GLY A 158 -16.04 -7.57 -6.14
N ALA A 159 -14.80 -7.78 -5.68
CA ALA A 159 -14.50 -8.78 -4.65
C ALA A 159 -14.79 -8.24 -3.25
N GLU A 160 -15.23 -9.11 -2.34
CA GLU A 160 -15.17 -8.87 -0.89
C GLU A 160 -13.73 -9.11 -0.43
N VAL A 161 -13.11 -8.14 0.23
CA VAL A 161 -11.70 -8.22 0.62
C VAL A 161 -11.53 -8.00 2.12
N VAL A 162 -10.81 -8.93 2.74
CA VAL A 162 -10.22 -8.77 4.07
C VAL A 162 -8.72 -8.55 3.87
N THR A 163 -8.13 -7.60 4.59
CA THR A 163 -6.69 -7.34 4.54
C THR A 163 -6.07 -7.36 5.92
N VAL A 164 -4.83 -7.86 6.04
CA VAL A 164 -4.11 -7.96 7.31
C VAL A 164 -2.89 -7.07 7.29
N GLU A 165 -2.75 -6.22 8.30
CA GLU A 165 -1.57 -5.37 8.52
C GLU A 165 -1.05 -5.60 9.93
N ALA A 166 0.27 -5.77 10.08
CA ALA A 166 0.88 -5.96 11.39
C ALA A 166 1.15 -4.63 12.09
N ASP A 167 1.37 -3.56 11.32
CA ASP A 167 1.89 -2.30 11.82
C ASP A 167 0.87 -1.15 11.73
N ALA A 168 0.45 -0.63 12.89
CA ALA A 168 -0.48 0.48 12.97
C ALA A 168 0.09 1.79 12.39
N ASN A 169 1.43 1.95 12.34
CA ASN A 169 2.07 3.12 11.74
C ASN A 169 1.89 3.14 10.22
N VAL A 170 1.88 1.97 9.59
CA VAL A 170 1.60 1.82 8.15
C VAL A 170 0.18 2.27 7.84
N LEU A 171 -0.79 1.84 8.63
CA LEU A 171 -2.19 2.27 8.49
C LEU A 171 -2.35 3.76 8.75
N TYR A 172 -1.68 4.31 9.77
CA TYR A 172 -1.65 5.75 10.02
C TYR A 172 -1.15 6.53 8.79
N VAL A 173 -0.03 6.12 8.18
CA VAL A 173 0.46 6.76 6.94
C VAL A 173 -0.55 6.62 5.80
N ALA A 174 -1.18 5.44 5.65
CA ALA A 174 -2.21 5.21 4.65
C ALA A 174 -3.46 6.10 4.85
N GLU A 175 -3.86 6.41 6.07
CA GLU A 175 -5.00 7.31 6.35
C GLU A 175 -4.79 8.74 5.80
N HIS A 176 -3.55 9.17 5.59
CA HIS A 176 -3.21 10.49 5.01
C HIS A 176 -3.02 10.43 3.49
N ASN A 177 -2.99 9.23 2.89
CA ASN A 177 -2.75 9.04 1.48
C ASN A 177 -4.08 9.09 0.68
N PRO A 178 -4.27 10.05 -0.24
CA PRO A 178 -5.48 10.12 -1.07
C PRO A 178 -5.76 8.84 -1.88
N PHE A 179 -4.72 8.13 -2.33
CA PHE A 179 -4.86 6.88 -3.08
C PHE A 179 -5.29 5.69 -2.21
N SER A 180 -5.23 5.83 -0.89
CA SER A 180 -5.63 4.80 0.08
C SER A 180 -7.05 5.00 0.61
N ARG A 181 -7.75 6.10 0.26
CA ARG A 181 -9.08 6.45 0.81
C ARG A 181 -10.09 5.30 0.78
N GLN A 182 -10.08 4.50 -0.29
CA GLN A 182 -11.01 3.38 -0.47
C GLN A 182 -10.73 2.16 0.42
N LEU A 183 -9.63 2.14 1.18
CA LEU A 183 -9.46 1.16 2.26
C LEU A 183 -10.57 1.25 3.32
N GLU A 184 -11.27 2.37 3.45
CA GLU A 184 -12.46 2.47 4.30
C GLU A 184 -13.59 1.48 3.90
N LYS A 185 -13.56 0.97 2.67
CA LYS A 185 -14.53 0.00 2.12
C LYS A 185 -14.06 -1.45 2.25
N VAL A 186 -12.84 -1.67 2.75
CA VAL A 186 -12.18 -2.98 2.89
C VAL A 186 -12.12 -3.31 4.38
N GLU A 187 -12.37 -4.57 4.74
CA GLU A 187 -12.18 -4.99 6.13
C GLU A 187 -10.68 -5.12 6.44
N ILE A 188 -10.21 -4.42 7.47
CA ILE A 188 -8.81 -4.46 7.90
C ILE A 188 -8.70 -5.13 9.27
N VAL A 189 -7.83 -6.12 9.37
CA VAL A 189 -7.42 -6.75 10.62
C VAL A 189 -6.00 -6.27 10.97
N LEU A 190 -5.86 -5.61 12.11
CA LEU A 190 -4.55 -5.26 12.66
C LEU A 190 -4.01 -6.45 13.48
N GLY A 191 -2.93 -7.07 13.02
CA GLY A 191 -2.25 -8.18 13.70
C GLY A 191 -1.19 -8.87 12.84
N ASP A 192 -0.34 -9.68 13.48
CA ASP A 192 0.62 -10.55 12.76
C ASP A 192 -0.17 -11.57 11.92
N ALA A 193 -0.05 -11.50 10.60
CA ALA A 193 -0.69 -12.43 9.68
C ALA A 193 -0.43 -13.89 10.04
N PHE A 194 0.76 -14.23 10.56
CA PHE A 194 1.06 -15.60 10.97
C PHE A 194 0.11 -16.11 12.06
N GLN A 195 -0.33 -15.23 12.96
CA GLN A 195 -1.26 -15.54 14.05
C GLN A 195 -2.72 -15.35 13.62
N VAL A 196 -3.02 -14.26 12.92
CA VAL A 196 -4.38 -13.94 12.43
C VAL A 196 -4.94 -15.07 11.58
N LEU A 197 -4.10 -15.68 10.74
CA LEU A 197 -4.52 -16.78 9.88
C LEU A 197 -4.91 -18.05 10.65
N ASP A 198 -4.58 -18.20 11.93
CA ASP A 198 -5.06 -19.32 12.75
C ASP A 198 -6.51 -19.13 13.22
N GLU A 199 -6.95 -17.87 13.30
CA GLU A 199 -8.28 -17.48 13.77
C GLU A 199 -9.31 -17.44 12.63
N MET A 200 -8.85 -17.43 11.37
CA MET A 200 -9.71 -17.43 10.19
C MET A 200 -10.40 -18.79 9.98
N PRO A 201 -11.63 -18.84 9.45
CA PRO A 201 -12.29 -20.10 9.13
C PRO A 201 -11.60 -20.82 7.96
N GLU A 202 -11.79 -22.13 7.90
CA GLU A 202 -11.30 -22.96 6.80
C GLU A 202 -12.13 -22.70 5.54
N GLU A 203 -11.50 -22.84 4.38
CA GLU A 203 -12.16 -22.79 3.07
C GLU A 203 -13.08 -21.59 2.82
N GLU A 204 -12.69 -20.42 3.32
CA GLU A 204 -13.47 -19.18 3.20
C GLU A 204 -13.11 -18.38 1.94
N PHE A 205 -11.84 -18.38 1.54
CA PHE A 205 -11.34 -17.47 0.51
C PHE A 205 -11.21 -18.13 -0.87
N ASP A 206 -11.65 -17.43 -1.90
CA ASP A 206 -11.47 -17.80 -3.31
C ASP A 206 -10.06 -17.45 -3.82
N PHE A 207 -9.44 -16.43 -3.23
CA PHE A 207 -8.06 -16.09 -3.50
C PHE A 207 -7.32 -15.48 -2.30
N VAL A 208 -6.00 -15.60 -2.32
CA VAL A 208 -5.08 -14.88 -1.44
C VAL A 208 -4.09 -14.10 -2.31
N LEU A 209 -3.93 -12.82 -2.00
CA LEU A 209 -2.76 -12.05 -2.39
C LEU A 209 -1.77 -12.00 -1.23
N HIS A 210 -0.59 -12.56 -1.44
CA HIS A 210 0.51 -12.55 -0.48
C HIS A 210 1.66 -11.67 -0.97
N ASP A 211 1.74 -10.45 -0.45
CA ASP A 211 2.71 -9.42 -0.84
C ASP A 211 3.63 -9.00 0.33
N PRO A 212 4.38 -9.95 0.93
CA PRO A 212 5.12 -9.65 2.14
C PRO A 212 6.33 -8.74 1.86
N PRO A 213 6.89 -8.11 2.91
CA PRO A 213 8.23 -7.55 2.85
C PRO A 213 9.25 -8.56 2.30
N VAL A 214 10.41 -8.07 1.85
CA VAL A 214 11.48 -8.96 1.38
C VAL A 214 11.87 -9.96 2.48
N PHE A 215 12.31 -11.15 2.07
CA PHE A 215 12.58 -12.28 2.96
C PHE A 215 13.40 -11.94 4.21
N ALA A 216 14.35 -11.00 4.11
CA ALA A 216 15.18 -10.56 5.24
C ALA A 216 14.38 -9.96 6.40
N PHE A 217 13.25 -9.29 6.12
CA PHE A 217 12.40 -8.66 7.12
C PHE A 217 11.31 -9.60 7.65
N ALA A 218 10.82 -10.53 6.83
CA ALA A 218 9.66 -11.36 7.17
C ALA A 218 9.83 -12.85 6.81
N PRO A 219 10.88 -13.55 7.28
CA PRO A 219 11.19 -14.92 6.84
C PRO A 219 10.08 -15.94 7.16
N ARG A 220 9.32 -15.71 8.25
CA ARG A 220 8.17 -16.55 8.65
C ARG A 220 7.08 -16.58 7.58
N LEU A 221 6.87 -15.48 6.85
CA LEU A 221 5.88 -15.39 5.78
C LEU A 221 6.26 -16.16 4.51
N TYR A 222 7.49 -16.68 4.43
CA TYR A 222 7.97 -17.53 3.34
C TYR A 222 8.10 -19.00 3.75
N SER A 223 7.69 -19.35 4.97
CA SER A 223 7.82 -20.68 5.55
C SER A 223 6.75 -21.64 5.04
N ARG A 224 7.04 -22.95 5.10
CA ARG A 224 6.05 -23.99 4.80
C ARG A 224 4.86 -23.91 5.74
N GLU A 225 5.11 -23.60 7.01
CA GLU A 225 4.05 -23.47 8.02
C GLU A 225 3.06 -22.36 7.65
N PHE A 226 3.56 -21.19 7.25
CA PHE A 226 2.69 -20.11 6.79
C PHE A 226 1.89 -20.52 5.54
N TYR A 227 2.51 -21.22 4.59
CA TYR A 227 1.80 -21.70 3.41
C TYR A 227 0.73 -22.75 3.74
N LEU A 228 0.93 -23.61 4.74
CA LEU A 228 -0.13 -24.52 5.21
C LEU A 228 -1.34 -23.76 5.77
N LYS A 229 -1.11 -22.65 6.48
CA LYS A 229 -2.20 -21.78 6.95
C LYS A 229 -2.96 -21.18 5.77
N LEU A 230 -2.25 -20.74 4.71
CA LEU A 230 -2.88 -20.26 3.48
C LEU A 230 -3.72 -21.33 2.78
N THR A 231 -3.21 -22.56 2.66
CA THR A 231 -3.96 -23.67 2.06
C THR A 231 -5.23 -23.98 2.85
N ARG A 232 -5.17 -23.92 4.19
CA ARG A 232 -6.30 -24.20 5.08
C ARG A 232 -7.48 -23.23 4.85
N ILE A 233 -7.19 -21.93 4.74
CA ILE A 233 -8.22 -20.90 4.60
C ILE A 233 -8.74 -20.73 3.17
N LEU A 234 -8.00 -21.21 2.18
CA LEU A 234 -8.43 -21.20 0.78
C LEU A 234 -9.45 -22.32 0.52
N LYS A 235 -10.49 -22.01 -0.25
CA LYS A 235 -11.38 -23.01 -0.86
C LYS A 235 -10.62 -23.94 -1.77
N GLU A 236 -11.14 -25.14 -1.99
CA GLU A 236 -10.61 -26.05 -3.01
C GLU A 236 -10.57 -25.36 -4.39
N GLY A 237 -9.44 -25.47 -5.10
CA GLY A 237 -9.20 -24.71 -6.33
C GLY A 237 -8.97 -23.19 -6.14
N GLY A 238 -8.93 -22.69 -4.91
CA GLY A 238 -8.61 -21.32 -4.55
C GLY A 238 -7.20 -20.92 -4.97
N ARG A 239 -7.00 -19.65 -5.31
CA ARG A 239 -5.76 -19.16 -5.96
C ARG A 239 -4.90 -18.36 -5.01
N LEU A 240 -3.59 -18.52 -5.11
CA LEU A 240 -2.59 -17.71 -4.43
C LEU A 240 -1.75 -16.95 -5.46
N PHE A 241 -1.53 -15.66 -5.23
CA PHE A 241 -0.41 -14.94 -5.82
C PHE A 241 0.55 -14.57 -4.70
N HIS A 242 1.81 -14.98 -4.82
CA HIS A 242 2.87 -14.62 -3.90
C HIS A 242 3.90 -13.75 -4.61
N TYR A 243 4.00 -12.48 -4.21
CA TYR A 243 5.09 -11.61 -4.64
C TYR A 243 6.39 -12.03 -3.94
N THR A 244 7.42 -12.29 -4.74
CA THR A 244 8.75 -12.70 -4.24
C THR A 244 9.81 -11.63 -4.50
N GLY A 245 9.43 -10.57 -5.22
CA GLY A 245 10.32 -9.55 -5.73
C GLY A 245 11.33 -10.05 -6.77
N ALA A 246 12.09 -9.09 -7.29
CA ALA A 246 13.41 -9.31 -7.88
C ALA A 246 14.44 -8.85 -6.84
N PRO A 247 14.87 -9.71 -5.90
CA PRO A 247 16.12 -9.43 -5.24
C PRO A 247 17.14 -9.34 -6.38
N GLY A 248 17.77 -8.18 -6.57
CA GLY A 248 18.95 -8.08 -7.42
C GLY A 248 19.87 -9.26 -7.07
N LYS A 249 20.57 -9.84 -8.06
CA LYS A 249 21.45 -10.99 -7.90
C LYS A 249 22.39 -10.80 -6.70
N HIS A 250 21.95 -11.19 -5.52
CA HIS A 250 22.76 -11.19 -4.32
C HIS A 250 22.78 -12.63 -3.85
N ARG A 251 23.97 -13.23 -3.96
CA ARG A 251 24.36 -14.50 -3.35
C ARG A 251 23.85 -15.79 -4.01
N GLY A 252 23.42 -15.79 -5.26
CA GLY A 252 23.15 -17.04 -6.00
C GLY A 252 22.01 -17.90 -5.41
N ILE A 253 21.17 -17.34 -4.54
CA ILE A 253 20.02 -18.02 -3.95
C ILE A 253 18.79 -17.75 -4.81
N ASP A 254 18.24 -18.81 -5.39
CA ASP A 254 16.96 -18.77 -6.11
C ASP A 254 15.80 -18.84 -5.10
N ILE A 255 15.39 -17.67 -4.61
CA ILE A 255 14.27 -17.54 -3.66
C ILE A 255 12.99 -18.14 -4.25
N GLN A 256 12.72 -17.90 -5.54
CA GLN A 256 11.52 -18.43 -6.19
C GLN A 256 11.51 -19.95 -6.21
N ARG A 257 12.66 -20.61 -6.47
CA ARG A 257 12.77 -22.07 -6.38
C ARG A 257 12.45 -22.60 -4.98
N GLY A 258 12.93 -21.93 -3.94
CA GLY A 258 12.61 -22.29 -2.55
C GLY A 258 11.12 -22.12 -2.23
N VAL A 259 10.52 -21.01 -2.69
CA VAL A 259 9.08 -20.73 -2.55
C VAL A 259 8.25 -21.80 -3.25
N ILE A 260 8.56 -22.12 -4.51
CA ILE A 260 7.86 -23.15 -5.30
C ILE A 260 7.90 -24.51 -4.60
N LYS A 261 9.07 -24.90 -4.07
CA LYS A 261 9.20 -26.17 -3.34
C LYS A 261 8.26 -26.21 -2.13
N ARG A 262 8.29 -25.18 -1.29
CA ARG A 262 7.48 -25.12 -0.06
C ARG A 262 5.99 -24.98 -0.33
N LEU A 263 5.60 -24.28 -1.39
CA LEU A 263 4.19 -24.21 -1.83
C LEU A 263 3.68 -25.61 -2.21
N ARG A 264 4.46 -26.38 -2.99
CA ARG A 264 4.09 -27.77 -3.34
C ARG A 264 3.99 -28.66 -2.11
N GLU A 265 4.92 -28.55 -1.17
CA GLU A 265 4.90 -29.26 0.11
C GLU A 265 3.73 -28.87 1.04
N ALA A 266 3.04 -27.76 0.74
CA ALA A 266 1.91 -27.24 1.49
C ALA A 266 0.54 -27.48 0.81
N GLY A 267 0.50 -28.21 -0.31
CA GLY A 267 -0.76 -28.51 -1.02
C GLY A 267 -1.12 -27.51 -2.12
N PHE A 268 -0.12 -26.88 -2.75
CA PHE A 268 -0.35 -26.03 -3.91
C PHE A 268 0.23 -26.62 -5.20
N ALA A 269 -0.53 -26.55 -6.28
CA ALA A 269 -0.01 -26.65 -7.64
C ALA A 269 0.42 -25.26 -8.15
N VAL A 270 1.70 -25.09 -8.48
CA VAL A 270 2.21 -23.86 -9.10
C VAL A 270 1.85 -23.82 -10.57
N THR A 271 1.02 -22.85 -10.98
CA THR A 271 0.47 -22.73 -12.34
C THR A 271 1.20 -21.69 -13.18
N ARG A 272 1.85 -20.69 -12.56
CA ARG A 272 2.62 -19.67 -13.26
C ARG A 272 3.79 -19.15 -12.42
N VAL A 273 4.93 -18.91 -13.07
CA VAL A 273 6.11 -18.29 -12.44
C VAL A 273 6.53 -17.08 -13.28
N GLU A 274 6.35 -15.89 -12.71
CA GLU A 274 6.88 -14.65 -13.26
C GLU A 274 8.30 -14.47 -12.71
N ARG A 275 9.31 -14.81 -13.52
CA ARG A 275 10.72 -14.78 -13.08
C ARG A 275 11.09 -13.41 -12.52
N GLY A 276 11.61 -13.39 -11.29
CA GLY A 276 11.99 -12.15 -10.59
C GLY A 276 10.81 -11.27 -10.19
N TYR A 277 9.61 -11.82 -10.06
CA TYR A 277 8.43 -11.02 -9.69
C TYR A 277 7.55 -11.77 -8.69
N GLY A 278 6.94 -12.87 -9.10
CA GLY A 278 6.01 -13.60 -8.24
C GLY A 278 5.58 -14.95 -8.81
N VAL A 279 4.82 -15.68 -8.01
CA VAL A 279 4.34 -17.03 -8.30
C VAL A 279 2.82 -17.06 -8.17
N VAL A 280 2.14 -17.71 -9.12
CA VAL A 280 0.71 -18.04 -9.00
C VAL A 280 0.59 -19.54 -8.73
N ALA A 281 -0.24 -19.89 -7.75
CA ALA A 281 -0.50 -21.25 -7.37
C ALA A 281 -1.99 -21.47 -7.08
N VAL A 282 -2.42 -22.74 -7.06
CA VAL A 282 -3.80 -23.16 -6.83
C VAL A 282 -3.79 -24.25 -5.77
N LYS A 283 -4.70 -24.20 -4.80
CA LYS A 283 -4.90 -25.28 -3.80
C LYS A 283 -5.32 -26.56 -4.52
N VAL A 284 -4.72 -27.70 -4.15
CA VAL A 284 -4.99 -29.04 -4.68
C VAL A 284 -5.17 -30.08 -3.57
#